data_AF-V6LDQ9-F1
#
_entry.id   AF-V6LDQ9-F1
#
_cell.length_a   1.000
_cell.length_b   1.000
_cell.length_c   1.000
_cell.angle_alpha   90.00
_cell.angle_beta   90.00
_cell.angle_gamma   90.00
#
_symmetry.space_group_name_H-M   'P 1'
#
loop_
_entity.id
_entity.type
_entity.pdbx_description
1 polymer ?
#
loop_
_entity_poly.entity_id
_entity_poly.type
_entity_poly.pdbx_seq_one_letter_code
_entity_poly.pdbx_strand_id
1 'polypeptide(L)'
;MSLDPGQSVIARVLIDNELQWMLAEIIEYIAASDQYVIMDLIPDDTSKQQTISASIIKKYPQNLKTIQPGQRLLSIWHDGTSWMSVLYPCQAIEAYQQGDNDENLVLKVRFDGVPQIQYVNASWVVCVD
;
A
#
# COMPACT_ATOMS: atom_id res chain seq x y z
N MET A 1 -6.43 -17.21 1.87
CA MET A 1 -7.18 -16.32 0.94
C MET A 1 -6.53 -16.49 -0.42
N SER A 2 -7.29 -16.81 -1.47
CA SER A 2 -6.71 -16.91 -2.83
C SER A 2 -6.69 -15.53 -3.46
N LEU A 3 -5.56 -15.13 -4.02
CA LEU A 3 -5.39 -13.93 -4.82
C LEU A 3 -5.21 -14.35 -6.28
N ASP A 4 -5.82 -13.63 -7.19
CA ASP A 4 -5.79 -13.98 -8.62
C ASP A 4 -4.67 -13.21 -9.34
N PRO A 5 -4.07 -13.78 -10.40
CA PRO A 5 -3.19 -13.04 -11.30
C PRO A 5 -3.83 -11.74 -11.81
N GLY A 6 -3.04 -10.67 -11.90
CA GLY A 6 -3.48 -9.32 -12.25
C GLY A 6 -4.03 -8.51 -11.07
N GLN A 7 -4.20 -9.12 -9.89
CA GLN A 7 -4.69 -8.40 -8.72
C GLN A 7 -3.58 -7.54 -8.09
N SER A 8 -3.90 -6.26 -7.81
CA SER A 8 -3.03 -5.39 -7.02
C SER A 8 -3.04 -5.78 -5.54
N VAL A 9 -1.87 -5.77 -4.92
CA VAL A 9 -1.64 -6.15 -3.53
C VAL A 9 -0.59 -5.25 -2.91
N ILE A 10 -0.49 -5.28 -1.59
CA ILE A 10 0.73 -4.84 -0.91
C ILE A 10 1.54 -6.05 -0.47
N ALA A 11 2.85 -5.96 -0.59
CA ALA A 11 3.78 -7.02 -0.28
C ALA A 11 4.95 -6.48 0.54
N ARG A 12 5.44 -7.27 1.49
CA ARG A 12 6.67 -6.94 2.22
C ARG A 12 7.88 -7.47 1.45
N VAL A 13 8.68 -6.59 0.88
CA VAL A 13 9.81 -6.90 -0.01
C VAL A 13 11.11 -6.34 0.55
N LEU A 14 12.24 -6.90 0.14
CA LEU A 14 13.56 -6.40 0.53
C LEU A 14 14.04 -5.39 -0.52
N ILE A 15 14.07 -4.10 -0.13
CA ILE A 15 14.55 -2.99 -0.97
C ILE A 15 15.72 -2.36 -0.22
N ASP A 16 16.89 -2.24 -0.88
CA ASP A 16 18.12 -1.69 -0.29
C ASP A 16 18.50 -2.27 1.09
N ASN A 17 18.32 -3.60 1.25
CA ASN A 17 18.53 -4.35 2.50
C ASN A 17 17.53 -4.04 3.64
N GLU A 18 16.44 -3.33 3.37
CA GLU A 18 15.37 -3.07 4.32
C GLU A 18 14.05 -3.72 3.88
N LEU A 19 13.31 -4.28 4.84
CA LEU A 19 12.00 -4.85 4.58
C LEU A 19 10.94 -3.75 4.56
N GLN A 20 10.45 -3.43 3.36
CA GLN A 20 9.49 -2.36 3.13
C GLN A 20 8.19 -2.91 2.52
N TRP A 21 7.09 -2.20 2.75
CA TRP A 21 5.83 -2.51 2.09
C TRP A 21 5.80 -1.82 0.74
N MET A 22 5.40 -2.55 -0.30
CA MET A 22 5.37 -2.07 -1.67
C MET A 22 4.05 -2.47 -2.33
N LEU A 23 3.53 -1.60 -3.19
CA LEU A 23 2.40 -1.89 -4.06
C LEU A 23 2.88 -2.75 -5.23
N ALA A 24 2.19 -3.87 -5.46
CA ALA A 24 2.60 -4.85 -6.44
C ALA A 24 1.38 -5.45 -7.16
N GLU A 25 1.62 -6.11 -8.28
CA GLU A 25 0.66 -6.96 -8.98
C GLU A 25 1.03 -8.43 -8.81
N ILE A 26 0.03 -9.28 -8.60
CA ILE A 26 0.20 -10.73 -8.60
C ILE A 26 0.38 -11.22 -10.03
N ILE A 27 1.48 -11.91 -10.30
CA ILE A 27 1.76 -12.54 -11.59
C ILE A 27 1.30 -14.00 -11.57
N GLU A 28 1.63 -14.73 -10.50
CA GLU A 28 1.36 -16.16 -10.40
C GLU A 28 1.29 -16.60 -8.93
N TYR A 29 0.50 -17.66 -8.67
CA TYR A 29 0.51 -18.38 -7.39
C TYR A 29 1.20 -19.74 -7.53
N ILE A 30 2.23 -19.97 -6.72
CA ILE A 30 3.00 -21.22 -6.64
C ILE A 30 2.45 -22.06 -5.49
N ALA A 31 1.46 -22.90 -5.80
CA ALA A 31 0.75 -23.71 -4.79
C ALA A 31 1.66 -24.67 -3.99
N ALA A 32 2.75 -25.16 -4.58
CA ALA A 32 3.66 -26.10 -3.92
C ALA A 32 4.42 -25.50 -2.72
N SER A 33 4.65 -24.19 -2.72
CA SER A 33 5.41 -23.46 -1.69
C SER A 33 4.58 -22.39 -0.97
N ASP A 34 3.30 -22.25 -1.29
CA ASP A 34 2.42 -21.18 -0.80
C ASP A 34 3.04 -19.77 -0.98
N GLN A 35 3.49 -19.52 -2.21
CA GLN A 35 4.16 -18.28 -2.59
C GLN A 35 3.46 -17.64 -3.78
N TYR A 36 3.63 -16.33 -3.92
CA TYR A 36 3.25 -15.61 -5.13
C TYR A 36 4.48 -15.03 -5.80
N VAL A 37 4.45 -15.03 -7.13
CA VAL A 37 5.31 -14.16 -7.94
C VAL A 37 4.60 -12.83 -8.07
N ILE A 38 5.28 -11.76 -7.67
CA ILE A 38 4.76 -10.40 -7.74
C ILE A 38 5.67 -9.52 -8.58
N MET A 39 5.12 -8.43 -9.10
CA MET A 39 5.86 -7.39 -9.81
C MET A 39 5.50 -6.03 -9.23
N ASP A 40 6.46 -5.12 -9.16
CA ASP A 40 6.18 -3.73 -8.79
C ASP A 40 5.12 -3.13 -9.73
N LEU A 41 4.10 -2.48 -9.17
CA LEU A 41 3.03 -1.83 -9.93
C LEU A 41 3.48 -0.50 -10.57
N ILE A 42 4.50 0.15 -10.00
CA ILE A 42 5.13 1.36 -10.55
C ILE A 42 6.59 1.03 -10.85
N PRO A 43 6.84 0.22 -11.90
CA PRO A 43 8.17 -0.28 -12.17
C PRO A 43 9.10 0.87 -12.54
N ASP A 44 10.23 0.96 -11.84
CA ASP A 44 11.42 1.65 -12.34
C ASP A 44 12.27 0.69 -13.20
N ASP A 45 13.33 1.21 -13.82
CA ASP A 45 14.25 0.42 -14.65
C ASP A 45 14.90 -0.77 -13.90
N THR A 46 14.78 -0.83 -12.57
CA THR A 46 15.36 -1.87 -11.71
C THR A 46 14.35 -2.88 -11.19
N SER A 47 13.05 -2.65 -11.44
CA SER A 47 11.96 -3.42 -10.87
C SER A 47 11.93 -4.83 -11.45
N LYS A 48 12.12 -5.81 -10.56
CA LYS A 48 12.15 -7.25 -10.90
C LYS A 48 10.97 -7.97 -10.28
N GLN A 49 10.58 -9.07 -10.91
CA GLN A 49 9.67 -10.03 -10.28
C GLN A 49 10.31 -10.60 -9.02
N GLN A 50 9.50 -10.74 -7.97
CA GLN A 50 9.92 -11.30 -6.68
C GLN A 50 9.00 -12.44 -6.30
N THR A 51 9.56 -13.50 -5.73
CA THR A 51 8.79 -14.62 -5.17
C THR A 51 8.71 -14.47 -3.67
N ILE A 52 7.50 -14.35 -3.14
CA ILE A 52 7.28 -14.00 -1.72
C ILE A 52 6.22 -14.93 -1.12
N SER A 53 6.31 -15.20 0.19
CA SER A 53 5.30 -16.00 0.90
C SER A 53 3.93 -15.31 0.92
N ALA A 54 2.87 -16.10 0.75
CA ALA A 54 1.49 -15.63 0.89
C ALA A 54 1.21 -14.91 2.23
N SER A 55 1.96 -15.22 3.30
CA SER A 55 1.76 -14.64 4.63
C SER A 55 2.14 -13.16 4.75
N ILE A 56 2.94 -12.64 3.83
CA ILE A 56 3.43 -11.26 3.82
C ILE A 56 2.83 -10.43 2.66
N ILE A 57 1.72 -10.92 2.09
CA ILE A 57 0.89 -10.22 1.12
C ILE A 57 -0.42 -9.83 1.78
N LYS A 58 -0.90 -8.60 1.53
CA LYS A 58 -2.24 -8.16 1.91
C LYS A 58 -2.99 -7.59 0.71
N LYS A 59 -4.32 -7.63 0.78
CA LYS A 59 -5.21 -7.09 -0.26
C LYS A 59 -5.01 -5.59 -0.43
N TYR A 60 -5.14 -5.18 -1.69
CA TYR A 60 -5.22 -3.78 -2.10
C TYR A 60 -6.23 -3.61 -3.25
N PRO A 61 -6.98 -2.50 -3.33
CA PRO A 61 -7.22 -1.54 -2.25
C PRO A 61 -8.01 -2.18 -1.10
N GLN A 62 -7.92 -1.61 0.11
CA GLN A 62 -8.66 -2.11 1.27
C GLN A 62 -10.05 -1.49 1.45
N ASN A 63 -10.39 -0.44 0.69
CA ASN A 63 -11.68 0.26 0.74
C ASN A 63 -12.11 0.63 2.17
N LEU A 64 -11.19 1.28 2.91
CA LEU A 64 -11.41 1.67 4.29
C LEU A 64 -12.54 2.69 4.39
N LYS A 65 -13.63 2.33 5.09
CA LYS A 65 -14.81 3.19 5.26
C LYS A 65 -14.75 4.09 6.50
N THR A 66 -14.02 3.66 7.52
CA THR A 66 -13.94 4.35 8.81
C THR A 66 -12.49 4.39 9.25
N ILE A 67 -11.98 5.58 9.53
CA ILE A 67 -10.62 5.81 10.01
C ILE A 67 -10.69 6.75 11.20
N GLN A 68 -10.03 6.37 12.29
CA GLN A 68 -10.02 7.18 13.51
C GLN A 68 -8.82 8.12 13.54
N PRO A 69 -8.98 9.34 14.08
CA PRO A 69 -7.85 10.19 14.43
C PRO A 69 -6.86 9.42 15.31
N GLY A 70 -5.59 9.47 14.94
CA GLY A 70 -4.49 8.79 15.61
C GLY A 70 -4.18 7.39 15.08
N GLN A 71 -5.03 6.80 14.22
CA GLN A 71 -4.82 5.46 13.67
C GLN A 71 -3.53 5.38 12.82
N ARG A 72 -2.79 4.28 12.97
CA ARG A 72 -1.56 4.01 12.22
C ARG A 72 -1.91 3.30 10.93
N LEU A 73 -1.34 3.78 9.84
CA LEU A 73 -1.65 3.35 8.48
C LEU A 73 -0.35 3.33 7.66
N LEU A 74 -0.39 2.72 6.48
CA LEU A 74 0.61 2.97 5.45
C LEU A 74 -0.04 3.65 4.25
N SER A 75 0.71 4.54 3.61
CA SER A 75 0.27 5.22 2.39
C SER A 75 1.44 5.38 1.43
N ILE A 76 1.13 5.42 0.14
CA ILE A 76 2.11 5.85 -0.87
C ILE A 76 2.51 7.31 -0.60
N TRP A 77 3.79 7.61 -0.79
CA TRP A 77 4.32 8.96 -0.80
C TRP A 77 4.39 9.50 -2.23
N HIS A 78 3.98 10.75 -2.42
CA HIS A 78 4.12 11.47 -3.68
C HIS A 78 5.01 12.69 -3.44
N ASP A 79 6.17 12.74 -4.11
CA ASP A 79 7.15 13.82 -3.94
C ASP A 79 6.88 15.05 -4.84
N GLY A 80 5.80 15.01 -5.63
CA GLY A 80 5.43 16.07 -6.56
C GLY A 80 5.87 15.81 -8.01
N THR A 81 6.76 14.85 -8.24
CA THR A 81 7.31 14.53 -9.56
C THR A 81 7.09 13.08 -9.98
N SER A 82 7.04 12.15 -9.04
CA SER A 82 6.84 10.73 -9.33
C SER A 82 6.05 10.04 -8.23
N TRP A 83 5.30 9.02 -8.62
CA TRP A 83 4.69 8.11 -7.68
C TRP A 83 5.71 7.03 -7.31
N MET A 84 5.80 6.73 -6.02
CA MET A 84 6.61 5.62 -5.53
C MET A 84 5.70 4.42 -5.26
N SER A 85 6.18 3.21 -5.49
CA SER A 85 5.45 1.98 -5.12
C SER A 85 5.58 1.65 -3.63
N VAL A 86 6.57 2.21 -2.94
CA VAL A 86 6.81 2.01 -1.50
C VAL A 86 5.78 2.74 -0.66
N LEU A 87 5.25 2.04 0.35
CA LEU A 87 4.31 2.57 1.32
C LEU A 87 5.03 2.96 2.61
N TYR A 88 4.78 4.18 3.04
CA TYR A 88 5.39 4.77 4.23
C TYR A 88 4.42 4.80 5.41
N PRO A 89 4.91 4.56 6.64
CA PRO A 89 4.10 4.71 7.84
C PRO A 89 3.59 6.13 8.02
N CYS A 90 2.30 6.24 8.31
CA CYS A 90 1.66 7.51 8.62
C CYS A 90 0.63 7.37 9.73
N GLN A 91 0.20 8.51 10.24
CA GLN A 91 -0.86 8.63 11.21
C GLN A 91 -2.00 9.47 10.64
N ALA A 92 -3.23 8.96 10.72
CA ALA A 92 -4.42 9.74 10.43
C ALA A 92 -4.57 10.85 11.47
N ILE A 93 -4.72 12.08 11.01
CA ILE A 93 -5.00 13.24 11.87
C ILE A 93 -6.51 13.49 11.86
N GLU A 94 -7.08 13.57 10.65
CA GLU A 94 -8.50 13.81 10.41
C GLU A 94 -8.93 13.07 9.15
N ALA A 95 -10.22 12.75 9.05
CA ALA A 95 -10.83 12.14 7.89
C ALA A 95 -12.01 13.01 7.42
N TYR A 96 -12.05 13.32 6.13
CA TYR A 96 -13.09 14.12 5.51
C TYR A 96 -13.82 13.28 4.48
N GLN A 97 -15.13 13.18 4.62
CA GLN A 97 -15.97 12.54 3.62
C GLN A 97 -16.38 13.58 2.59
N GLN A 98 -15.92 13.42 1.34
CA GLN A 98 -16.25 14.35 0.27
C GLN A 98 -17.50 13.87 -0.49
N GLY A 99 -18.67 14.31 -0.03
CA GLY A 99 -19.98 13.95 -0.59
C GLY A 99 -20.62 12.74 0.09
N ASP A 100 -21.73 12.25 -0.47
CA ASP A 100 -22.53 11.15 0.09
C ASP A 100 -22.02 9.75 -0.29
N ASN A 101 -20.96 9.65 -1.11
CA ASN A 101 -20.38 8.37 -1.52
C ASN A 101 -19.16 8.02 -0.67
N ASP A 102 -19.16 6.80 -0.09
CA ASP A 102 -18.08 6.23 0.72
C ASP A 102 -16.70 6.18 0.00
N GLU A 103 -16.70 6.29 -1.34
CA GLU A 103 -15.49 6.18 -2.18
C GLU A 103 -14.59 7.44 -2.16
N ASN A 104 -15.08 8.54 -1.59
CA ASN A 104 -14.38 9.83 -1.57
C ASN A 104 -13.91 10.22 -0.15
N LEU A 105 -13.42 9.26 0.61
CA LEU A 105 -12.81 9.52 1.91
C LEU A 105 -11.39 10.09 1.69
N VAL A 106 -11.16 11.33 2.11
CA VAL A 106 -9.84 11.97 2.09
C VAL A 106 -9.32 12.10 3.51
N LEU A 107 -8.08 11.66 3.72
CA LEU A 107 -7.42 11.69 5.01
C LEU A 107 -6.37 12.78 5.04
N LYS A 108 -6.37 13.55 6.11
CA LYS A 108 -5.22 14.35 6.51
C LYS A 108 -4.29 13.47 7.32
N VAL A 109 -3.09 13.24 6.80
CA VAL A 109 -2.11 12.33 7.39
C VAL A 109 -0.80 13.05 7.69
N ARG A 110 -0.06 12.50 8.65
CA ARG A 110 1.34 12.87 8.91
C ARG A 110 2.20 11.62 8.78
N PHE A 111 3.17 11.66 7.88
CA PHE A 111 4.14 10.59 7.70
C PHE A 111 5.19 10.61 8.82
N ASP A 112 5.69 9.44 9.18
CA ASP A 112 6.75 9.34 10.19
C ASP A 112 8.03 10.01 9.71
N GLY A 113 8.67 10.79 10.59
CA GLY A 113 9.90 11.52 10.25
C GLY A 113 9.70 12.78 9.40
N VAL A 114 8.49 13.07 8.94
CA VAL A 114 8.18 14.24 8.11
C VAL A 114 7.29 15.22 8.87
N PRO A 115 7.67 16.50 9.01
CA PRO A 115 6.87 17.49 9.75
C PRO A 115 5.62 17.95 8.97
N GLN A 116 5.61 17.75 7.65
CA GLN A 116 4.55 18.20 6.76
C GLN A 116 3.33 17.28 6.83
N ILE A 117 2.16 17.89 6.72
CA ILE A 117 0.88 17.19 6.62
C ILE A 117 0.54 17.01 5.14
N GLN A 118 -0.01 15.85 4.80
CA GLN A 118 -0.49 15.56 3.45
C GLN A 118 -1.97 15.16 3.47
N TYR A 119 -2.61 15.29 2.31
CA TYR A 119 -3.98 14.83 2.09
C TYR A 119 -3.93 13.66 1.10
N VAL A 120 -4.43 12.50 1.52
CA VAL A 120 -4.40 11.27 0.73
C VAL A 120 -5.81 10.71 0.61
N ASN A 121 -6.18 10.19 -0.56
CA ASN A 121 -7.44 9.45 -0.69
C ASN A 121 -7.29 8.09 0.02
N ALA A 122 -8.32 7.65 0.75
CA ALA A 122 -8.31 6.40 1.49
C ALA A 122 -8.08 5.15 0.62
N SER A 123 -8.31 5.23 -0.69
CA SER A 123 -7.97 4.17 -1.64
C SER A 123 -6.46 3.86 -1.70
N TRP A 124 -5.62 4.84 -1.38
CA TRP A 124 -4.15 4.74 -1.34
C TRP A 124 -3.61 4.36 0.03
N VAL A 125 -4.50 4.02 0.97
CA VAL A 125 -4.15 3.81 2.37
C VAL A 125 -4.51 2.40 2.79
N VAL A 126 -3.64 1.79 3.58
CA VAL A 126 -3.80 0.41 4.03
C VAL A 126 -3.55 0.29 5.52
N CYS A 127 -4.29 -0.61 6.15
CA CYS A 127 -4.00 -1.13 7.49
C CYS A 127 -3.16 -2.40 7.35
N VAL A 128 -2.06 -2.48 8.09
CA VAL A 128 -1.17 -3.66 8.10
C VAL A 128 -1.13 -4.39 9.45
N ASP A 129 -2.08 -4.08 10.32
CA ASP A 129 -2.32 -4.77 11.59
C ASP A 129 -2.48 -6.30 11.40
#